data_AF-A0A1S3HAU6-F1
#
_entry.id   AF-A0A1S3HAU6-F1
#
_cell.length_a   1.000
_cell.length_b   1.000
_cell.length_c   1.000
_cell.angle_alpha   90.00
_cell.angle_beta   90.00
_cell.angle_gamma   90.00
#
_symmetry.space_group_name_H-M   'P 1'
#
loop_
_entity.id
_entity.type
_entity.pdbx_description
1 polymer ?
#
loop_
_entity_poly.entity_id
_entity_poly.type
_entity_poly.pdbx_seq_one_letter_code
_entity_poly.pdbx_strand_id
1 'polypeptide(L)'
;MSLLVPVAFLLFFSSSTIFGMSSAEVERSELCSKEVPPDPCTLPELKLDERFGSCGEKIELSVTKDKPETVKFPDVGEDERYVLVMVDPDVPFYNDPVTQLWRHWVVAGISGEALSAGTLDGFPLTSYMGPTPPPGKVHRYNFYLFKQTTEKIIGGDGSSRAYFNLADFMEKNNLCTPEAGFQFKTETLNK
;
A
#
# COMPACT_ATOMS: atom_id res chain seq x y z
N MET A 1 28.12 2.43 -70.27
CA MET A 1 26.73 2.83 -69.99
C MET A 1 26.23 1.94 -68.86
N SER A 2 26.46 2.34 -67.62
CA SER A 2 26.16 1.54 -66.42
C SER A 2 24.74 1.83 -65.95
N LEU A 3 23.97 0.76 -65.76
CA LEU A 3 22.62 0.75 -65.23
C LEU A 3 22.63 1.00 -63.71
N LEU A 4 21.79 1.92 -63.23
CA LEU A 4 21.47 2.12 -61.82
C LEU A 4 20.14 1.42 -61.51
N VAL A 5 20.14 0.53 -60.52
CA VAL A 5 18.94 -0.08 -59.93
C VAL A 5 18.77 0.50 -58.52
N PRO A 6 17.60 1.04 -58.11
CA PRO A 6 17.39 1.47 -56.74
C PRO A 6 16.96 0.29 -55.85
N VAL A 7 17.62 0.16 -54.70
CA VAL A 7 17.29 -0.79 -53.63
C VAL A 7 16.14 -0.22 -52.80
N ALA A 8 14.99 -0.90 -52.77
CA ALA A 8 13.87 -0.56 -51.91
C ALA A 8 14.09 -1.13 -50.51
N PHE A 9 14.12 -0.25 -49.50
CA PHE A 9 14.13 -0.62 -48.08
C PHE A 9 12.71 -0.96 -47.63
N LEU A 10 12.44 -2.24 -47.38
CA LEU A 10 11.22 -2.71 -46.71
C LEU A 10 11.42 -2.63 -45.19
N LEU A 11 10.71 -1.73 -44.52
CA LEU A 11 10.59 -1.73 -43.06
C LEU A 11 9.47 -2.69 -42.65
N PHE A 12 9.83 -3.81 -42.04
CA PHE A 12 8.91 -4.72 -41.36
C PHE A 12 8.50 -4.12 -40.01
N PHE A 13 7.26 -3.64 -39.89
CA PHE A 13 6.65 -3.35 -38.60
C PHE A 13 6.15 -4.67 -38.00
N SER A 14 6.86 -5.14 -36.97
CA SER A 14 6.44 -6.24 -36.10
C SER A 14 5.20 -5.80 -35.32
N SER A 15 4.06 -6.41 -35.64
CA SER A 15 2.79 -6.22 -34.92
C SER A 15 2.87 -6.92 -33.56
N SER A 16 3.22 -6.16 -32.53
CA SER A 16 2.89 -6.51 -31.15
C SER A 16 1.68 -5.68 -30.76
N THR A 17 0.51 -6.31 -30.63
CA THR A 17 -0.70 -5.69 -30.09
C THR A 17 -0.46 -5.33 -28.63
N ILE A 18 -0.01 -4.09 -28.40
CA ILE A 18 -0.10 -3.44 -27.10
C ILE A 18 -1.57 -3.09 -26.93
N PHE A 19 -2.22 -3.67 -25.92
CA PHE A 19 -3.55 -3.25 -25.48
C PHE A 19 -3.46 -1.74 -25.17
N GLY A 20 -4.04 -0.93 -26.05
CA GLY A 20 -4.03 0.52 -25.91
C GLY A 20 -4.98 0.93 -24.80
N MET A 21 -4.44 1.30 -23.64
CA MET A 21 -5.17 2.14 -22.69
C MET A 21 -5.52 3.45 -23.39
N SER A 22 -6.75 3.93 -23.19
CA SER A 22 -7.19 5.21 -23.74
C SER A 22 -6.31 6.34 -23.20
N SER A 23 -5.96 7.35 -24.02
CA SER A 23 -5.26 8.54 -23.54
C SER A 23 -5.95 9.20 -22.35
N ALA A 24 -7.28 9.08 -22.23
CA ALA A 24 -8.04 9.60 -21.10
C ALA A 24 -7.89 8.76 -19.80
N GLU A 25 -7.58 7.47 -19.90
CA GLU A 25 -7.26 6.61 -18.74
C GLU A 25 -5.82 6.82 -18.29
N VAL A 26 -4.90 7.01 -19.25
CA VAL A 26 -3.52 7.40 -18.96
C VAL A 26 -3.48 8.76 -18.24
N GLU A 27 -4.17 9.77 -18.77
CA GLU A 27 -4.22 11.12 -18.19
C GLU A 27 -4.89 11.15 -16.80
N ARG A 28 -5.91 10.32 -16.56
CA ARG A 28 -6.57 10.20 -15.24
C ARG A 28 -5.69 9.50 -14.20
N SER A 29 -4.83 8.59 -14.63
CA SER A 29 -3.88 7.89 -13.74
C SER A 29 -2.70 8.78 -13.30
N GLU A 30 -2.37 9.80 -14.09
CA GLU A 30 -1.36 10.81 -13.74
C GLU A 30 -1.91 11.92 -12.83
N LEU A 31 -3.24 12.05 -12.70
CA LEU A 31 -3.88 13.18 -12.02
C LEU A 31 -4.08 13.01 -10.50
N CYS A 32 -3.96 11.79 -9.95
CA CYS A 32 -4.24 11.58 -8.53
C CYS A 32 -3.03 11.95 -7.64
N SER A 33 -3.29 12.56 -6.48
CA SER A 33 -2.23 12.94 -5.54
C SER A 33 -1.53 11.69 -4.98
N LYS A 34 -0.19 11.71 -5.07
CA LYS A 34 0.71 10.68 -4.53
C LYS A 34 1.52 11.19 -3.33
N GLU A 35 1.03 12.26 -2.70
CA GLU A 35 1.65 12.87 -1.53
C GLU A 35 1.57 11.95 -0.31
N VAL A 36 2.29 12.32 0.76
CA VAL A 36 2.23 11.63 2.06
C VAL A 36 0.76 11.51 2.49
N PRO A 37 0.27 10.29 2.78
CA PRO A 37 -1.11 10.10 3.18
C PRO A 37 -1.51 10.93 4.41
N PRO A 38 -2.77 11.40 4.49
CA PRO A 38 -3.27 12.11 5.65
C PRO A 38 -3.34 11.19 6.88
N ASP A 39 -3.72 11.74 8.03
CA ASP A 39 -4.00 10.95 9.23
C ASP A 39 -5.07 9.87 8.90
N PRO A 40 -4.80 8.57 9.13
CA PRO A 40 -5.73 7.49 8.81
C PRO A 40 -7.12 7.67 9.42
N CYS A 41 -7.24 8.29 10.60
CA CYS A 41 -8.54 8.51 11.25
C CYS A 41 -9.37 9.64 10.64
N THR A 42 -8.84 10.35 9.64
CA THR A 42 -9.59 11.35 8.86
C THR A 42 -10.15 10.79 7.55
N LEU A 43 -9.74 9.58 7.19
CA LEU A 43 -10.24 8.85 6.02
C LEU A 43 -11.51 8.06 6.38
N PRO A 44 -12.26 7.55 5.39
CA PRO A 44 -13.23 6.49 5.62
C PRO A 44 -12.61 5.35 6.44
N GLU A 45 -13.33 4.88 7.46
CA GLU A 45 -12.76 3.94 8.43
C GLU A 45 -12.63 2.54 7.83
N LEU A 46 -11.39 2.03 7.80
CA LEU A 46 -11.10 0.62 7.57
C LEU A 46 -11.42 -0.16 8.86
N LYS A 47 -12.39 -1.06 8.81
CA LYS A 47 -12.84 -1.80 9.99
C LYS A 47 -11.95 -3.00 10.24
N LEU A 48 -11.25 -3.00 11.37
CA LEU A 48 -10.54 -4.18 11.86
C LEU A 48 -11.46 -5.03 12.75
N ASP A 49 -11.00 -6.20 13.20
CA ASP A 49 -11.73 -6.97 14.20
C ASP A 49 -11.88 -6.19 15.53
N GLU A 50 -12.91 -6.54 16.31
CA GLU A 50 -13.36 -5.77 17.48
C GLU A 50 -12.27 -5.54 18.54
N ARG A 51 -11.22 -6.37 18.56
CA ARG A 51 -10.12 -6.25 19.53
C ARG A 51 -9.30 -4.98 19.31
N PHE A 52 -9.37 -4.37 18.12
CA PHE A 52 -8.67 -3.13 17.78
C PHE A 52 -9.46 -1.86 18.11
N GLY A 53 -10.71 -1.97 18.57
CA GLY A 53 -11.52 -0.84 18.99
C GLY A 53 -11.79 0.17 17.86
N SER A 54 -11.93 1.44 18.21
CA SER A 54 -12.12 2.54 17.26
C SER A 54 -10.80 3.18 16.83
N CYS A 55 -10.81 3.87 15.68
CA CYS A 55 -9.62 4.53 15.18
C CYS A 55 -8.99 5.50 16.21
N GLY A 56 -7.68 5.36 16.41
CA GLY A 56 -6.86 6.18 17.30
C GLY A 56 -6.79 5.70 18.75
N GLU A 57 -7.52 4.62 19.09
CA GLU A 57 -7.54 4.05 20.43
C GLU A 57 -6.21 3.39 20.82
N LYS A 58 -5.98 3.30 22.13
CA LYS A 58 -4.83 2.61 22.70
C LYS A 58 -5.20 1.15 22.98
N ILE A 59 -4.49 0.24 22.33
CA ILE A 59 -4.74 -1.20 22.36
C ILE A 59 -3.62 -1.90 23.12
N GLU A 60 -3.96 -2.94 23.87
CA GLU A 60 -2.97 -3.75 24.59
C GLU A 60 -2.01 -4.43 23.62
N LEU A 61 -0.70 -4.38 23.92
CA LEU A 61 0.34 -4.94 23.06
C LEU A 61 0.12 -6.44 22.76
N SER A 62 -0.41 -7.18 23.74
CA SER A 62 -0.78 -8.60 23.63
C SER A 62 -1.74 -8.89 22.48
N VAL A 63 -2.74 -8.02 22.26
CA VAL A 63 -3.74 -8.14 21.19
C VAL A 63 -3.12 -7.97 19.82
N THR A 64 -2.15 -7.06 19.72
CA THR A 64 -1.52 -6.64 18.45
C THR A 64 -0.40 -7.57 17.98
N LYS A 65 -0.07 -8.62 18.74
CA LYS A 65 0.99 -9.59 18.36
C LYS A 65 0.67 -10.33 17.08
N ASP A 66 -0.60 -10.66 16.89
CA ASP A 66 -1.12 -11.28 15.70
C ASP A 66 -1.81 -10.23 14.83
N LYS A 67 -1.87 -10.51 13.52
CA LYS A 67 -2.60 -9.65 12.57
C LYS A 67 -4.10 -9.63 12.91
N PRO A 68 -4.83 -8.57 12.51
CA PRO A 68 -6.28 -8.59 12.60
C PRO A 68 -6.85 -9.77 11.81
N GLU A 69 -7.86 -10.43 12.37
CA GLU A 69 -8.57 -11.55 11.74
C GLU A 69 -9.54 -11.05 10.67
N THR A 70 -10.10 -9.86 10.90
CA THR A 70 -11.00 -9.18 9.99
C THR A 70 -10.39 -7.86 9.53
N VAL A 71 -10.42 -7.61 8.23
CA VAL A 71 -10.12 -6.30 7.62
C VAL A 71 -11.22 -6.03 6.61
N LYS A 72 -12.07 -5.04 6.88
CA LYS A 72 -13.29 -4.78 6.11
C LYS A 72 -13.40 -3.33 5.66
N PHE A 73 -13.70 -3.16 4.37
CA PHE A 73 -14.12 -1.89 3.81
C PHE A 73 -15.27 -2.16 2.82
N PRO A 74 -16.52 -1.75 3.11
CA PRO A 74 -17.68 -2.12 2.30
C PRO A 74 -17.80 -1.31 1.01
N ASP A 75 -17.23 -0.11 0.94
CA ASP A 75 -17.35 0.81 -0.19
C ASP A 75 -16.29 0.48 -1.28
N VAL A 76 -16.34 -0.76 -1.78
CA VAL A 76 -15.38 -1.34 -2.73
C VAL A 76 -16.09 -1.87 -3.97
N GLY A 77 -15.43 -1.80 -5.13
CA GLY A 77 -15.92 -2.46 -6.34
C GLY A 77 -15.60 -3.95 -6.33
N GLU A 78 -16.57 -4.80 -6.69
CA GLU A 78 -16.40 -6.27 -6.66
C GLU A 78 -15.24 -6.76 -7.55
N ASP A 79 -15.08 -6.15 -8.73
CA ASP A 79 -14.00 -6.47 -9.68
C ASP A 79 -12.70 -5.69 -9.42
N GLU A 80 -12.63 -4.93 -8.32
CA GLU A 80 -11.47 -4.11 -7.99
C GLU A 80 -10.47 -4.87 -7.10
N ARG A 81 -9.23 -4.38 -7.13
CA ARG A 81 -8.13 -4.90 -6.33
C ARG A 81 -7.60 -3.82 -5.39
N TYR A 82 -7.09 -4.24 -4.24
CA TYR A 82 -6.61 -3.33 -3.22
C TYR A 82 -5.25 -3.74 -2.65
N VAL A 83 -4.55 -2.75 -2.09
CA VAL A 83 -3.30 -2.90 -1.35
C VAL A 83 -3.52 -2.41 0.07
N LEU A 84 -3.24 -3.27 1.06
CA LEU A 84 -3.21 -2.91 2.46
C LEU A 84 -1.77 -2.64 2.89
N VAL A 85 -1.53 -1.53 3.58
CA VAL A 85 -0.22 -1.17 4.14
C VAL A 85 -0.37 -0.82 5.62
N MET A 86 0.47 -1.41 6.47
CA MET A 86 0.60 -1.07 7.89
C MET A 86 2.00 -0.52 8.18
N VAL A 87 2.08 0.65 8.81
CA VAL A 87 3.32 1.38 9.08
C VAL A 87 3.34 2.04 10.47
N ASP A 88 4.53 2.14 11.06
CA ASP A 88 4.80 2.89 12.29
C ASP A 88 5.62 4.15 11.95
N PRO A 89 5.09 5.37 12.19
CA PRO A 89 5.80 6.62 11.94
C PRO A 89 6.64 7.12 13.12
N ASP A 90 6.57 6.48 14.29
CA ASP A 90 7.13 6.98 15.55
C ASP A 90 8.48 6.31 15.89
N VAL A 91 9.08 5.62 14.92
CA VAL A 91 10.40 5.00 15.04
C VAL A 91 11.52 6.06 15.11
N PRO A 92 12.41 6.00 16.11
CA PRO A 92 13.47 6.99 16.29
C PRO A 92 14.62 6.71 15.30
N PHE A 93 14.54 7.28 14.10
CA PHE A 93 15.68 7.29 13.17
C PHE A 93 16.61 8.45 13.53
N TYR A 94 17.84 8.12 13.93
CA TYR A 94 18.76 9.06 14.57
C TYR A 94 19.24 10.22 13.68
N ASN A 95 19.13 10.13 12.34
CA ASN A 95 19.93 10.97 11.44
C ASN A 95 19.22 11.49 10.18
N ASP A 96 17.90 11.36 10.03
CA ASP A 96 17.24 11.76 8.77
C ASP A 96 15.87 12.44 9.00
N PRO A 97 15.67 13.67 8.50
CA PRO A 97 14.39 14.39 8.59
C PRO A 97 13.30 13.89 7.64
N VAL A 98 13.58 12.90 6.77
CA VAL A 98 12.56 12.32 5.88
C VAL A 98 11.55 11.49 6.69
N THR A 99 10.28 11.47 6.23
CA THR A 99 9.16 10.68 6.78
C THR A 99 9.40 9.17 6.66
N GLN A 100 10.38 8.68 7.41
CA GLN A 100 10.80 7.30 7.41
C GLN A 100 9.87 6.52 8.32
N LEU A 101 9.30 5.47 7.76
CA LEU A 101 8.36 4.61 8.44
C LEU A 101 9.00 3.24 8.69
N TRP A 102 8.52 2.53 9.70
CA TRP A 102 8.73 1.10 9.79
C TRP A 102 7.56 0.36 9.15
N ARG A 103 7.86 -0.47 8.15
CA ARG A 103 6.85 -1.27 7.44
C ARG A 103 6.52 -2.54 8.22
N HIS A 104 5.31 -2.62 8.76
CA HIS A 104 4.82 -3.75 9.53
C HIS A 104 4.15 -4.82 8.67
N TRP A 105 3.37 -4.42 7.67
CA TRP A 105 2.60 -5.37 6.86
C TRP A 105 2.25 -4.76 5.51
N VAL A 106 2.37 -5.54 4.43
CA VAL A 106 1.86 -5.17 3.10
C VAL A 106 1.23 -6.39 2.44
N VAL A 107 -0.02 -6.25 2.00
CA VAL A 107 -0.76 -7.27 1.25
C VAL A 107 -1.28 -6.63 -0.03
N ALA A 108 -0.98 -7.23 -1.17
CA ALA A 108 -1.40 -6.72 -2.48
C ALA A 108 -2.37 -7.69 -3.16
N GLY A 109 -3.15 -7.18 -4.12
CA GLY A 109 -4.08 -7.98 -4.91
C GLY A 109 -5.31 -8.49 -4.14
N ILE A 110 -5.66 -7.85 -3.02
CA ILE A 110 -6.87 -8.17 -2.25
C ILE A 110 -8.09 -7.90 -3.14
N SER A 111 -8.99 -8.86 -3.31
CA SER A 111 -10.25 -8.63 -4.04
C SER A 111 -11.20 -7.73 -3.26
N GLY A 112 -11.98 -6.91 -3.97
CA GLY A 112 -13.08 -6.15 -3.37
C GLY A 112 -14.10 -7.07 -2.67
N GLU A 113 -14.38 -8.24 -3.26
CA GLU A 113 -15.24 -9.26 -2.63
C GLU A 113 -14.72 -9.70 -1.26
N ALA A 114 -13.45 -10.12 -1.17
CA ALA A 114 -12.85 -10.54 0.09
C ALA A 114 -12.86 -9.41 1.12
N LEU A 115 -12.52 -8.19 0.69
CA LEU A 115 -12.45 -7.01 1.55
C LEU A 115 -13.84 -6.58 2.06
N SER A 116 -14.89 -6.66 1.24
CA SER A 116 -16.26 -6.39 1.68
C SER A 116 -16.76 -7.47 2.66
N ALA A 117 -16.34 -8.73 2.45
CA ALA A 117 -16.60 -9.83 3.37
C ALA A 117 -15.76 -9.77 4.67
N GLY A 118 -14.75 -8.89 4.74
CA GLY A 118 -13.88 -8.74 5.90
C GLY A 118 -12.70 -9.70 5.95
N THR A 119 -12.37 -10.34 4.83
CA THR A 119 -11.28 -11.31 4.69
C THR A 119 -10.19 -10.76 3.78
N LEU A 120 -9.04 -11.42 3.71
CA LEU A 120 -7.94 -11.05 2.82
C LEU A 120 -7.49 -12.27 2.02
N ASP A 121 -7.72 -12.24 0.71
CA ASP A 121 -7.29 -13.26 -0.26
C ASP A 121 -6.01 -12.86 -1.04
N GLY A 122 -5.49 -11.67 -0.77
CA GLY A 122 -4.31 -11.13 -1.43
C GLY A 122 -3.00 -11.81 -1.02
N PHE A 123 -1.92 -11.40 -1.67
CA PHE A 123 -0.58 -11.94 -1.47
C PHE A 123 0.25 -11.04 -0.55
N PRO A 124 0.85 -11.56 0.54
CA PRO A 124 1.69 -10.76 1.40
C PRO A 124 3.02 -10.43 0.69
N LEU A 125 3.26 -9.14 0.45
CA LEU A 125 4.55 -8.64 0.00
C LEU A 125 5.49 -8.38 1.17
N THR A 126 4.93 -8.01 2.31
CA THR A 126 5.64 -7.91 3.58
C THR A 126 4.80 -8.63 4.61
N SER A 127 5.32 -9.70 5.20
CA SER A 127 4.61 -10.49 6.21
C SER A 127 4.29 -9.64 7.43
N TYR A 128 3.19 -9.93 8.12
CA TYR A 128 2.82 -9.19 9.33
C TYR A 128 3.90 -9.35 10.40
N MET A 129 4.28 -8.22 11.00
CA MET A 129 5.14 -8.17 12.17
C MET A 129 4.44 -7.29 13.19
N GLY A 130 4.06 -7.86 14.33
CA GLY A 130 3.36 -7.12 15.38
C GLY A 130 4.21 -5.95 15.94
N PRO A 131 3.56 -4.96 16.57
CA PRO A 131 4.23 -3.88 17.28
C PRO A 131 5.33 -4.35 18.25
N THR A 132 6.46 -3.65 18.24
CA THR A 132 7.54 -3.82 19.23
C THR A 132 8.09 -2.45 19.68
N PRO A 133 7.25 -1.53 20.18
CA PRO A 133 7.70 -0.21 20.57
C PRO A 133 8.67 -0.28 21.75
N PRO A 134 9.68 0.61 21.84
CA PRO A 134 10.56 0.69 22.99
C PRO A 134 9.78 0.89 24.31
N PRO A 135 10.26 0.37 25.45
CA PRO A 135 9.61 0.57 26.74
C PRO A 135 9.33 2.04 27.07
N GLY A 136 8.12 2.31 27.55
CA GLY A 136 7.69 3.64 27.97
C GLY A 136 7.39 4.62 26.82
N LYS A 137 7.37 4.15 25.57
CA LYS A 137 6.95 4.95 24.40
C LYS A 137 5.68 4.41 23.78
N VAL A 138 4.73 5.30 23.55
CA VAL A 138 3.53 5.02 22.75
C VAL A 138 3.86 5.26 21.29
N HIS A 139 3.62 4.26 20.45
CA HIS A 139 3.75 4.36 18.99
C HIS A 139 2.39 4.23 18.33
N ARG A 140 2.20 4.92 17.21
CA ARG A 140 1.05 4.81 16.32
C ARG A 140 1.31 3.74 15.27
N TYR A 141 0.26 3.00 14.92
CA TYR A 141 0.29 2.01 13.87
C TYR A 141 -0.82 2.34 12.89
N ASN A 142 -0.42 2.79 11.70
CA ASN A 142 -1.31 3.31 10.68
C ASN A 142 -1.55 2.23 9.63
N PHE A 143 -2.81 1.95 9.35
CA PHE A 143 -3.27 1.17 8.21
C PHE A 143 -3.77 2.12 7.13
N TYR A 144 -3.38 1.84 5.90
CA TYR A 144 -3.88 2.50 4.70
C TYR A 144 -4.33 1.45 3.71
N LEU A 145 -5.50 1.70 3.11
CA LEU A 145 -6.03 0.89 2.02
C LEU A 145 -5.98 1.70 0.73
N PHE A 146 -5.29 1.17 -0.27
CA PHE A 146 -5.17 1.80 -1.58
C PHE A 146 -5.88 0.96 -2.64
N LYS A 147 -6.52 1.63 -3.60
CA LYS A 147 -6.96 0.98 -4.83
C LYS A 147 -5.74 0.61 -5.67
N GLN A 148 -5.67 -0.65 -6.10
CA GLN A 148 -4.62 -1.16 -6.96
C GLN A 148 -5.00 -0.95 -8.43
N THR A 149 -4.24 -0.11 -9.14
CA THR A 149 -4.45 0.20 -10.56
C THR A 149 -3.51 -0.56 -11.49
N THR A 150 -2.49 -1.21 -10.94
CA THR A 150 -1.46 -1.94 -11.67
C THR A 150 -1.62 -3.44 -11.48
N GLU A 151 -1.23 -4.25 -12.46
CA GLU A 151 -1.32 -5.72 -12.35
C GLU A 151 -0.43 -6.26 -11.23
N LYS A 152 0.70 -5.60 -10.97
CA LYS A 152 1.70 -6.04 -10.00
C LYS A 152 2.20 -4.89 -9.15
N ILE A 153 2.19 -5.12 -7.84
CA ILE A 153 2.85 -4.26 -6.86
C ILE A 153 4.30 -4.72 -6.65
N ILE A 154 5.21 -3.75 -6.67
CA ILE A 154 6.65 -3.91 -6.51
C ILE A 154 7.08 -3.32 -5.16
N GLY A 155 7.72 -4.16 -4.35
CA GLY A 155 8.18 -3.83 -3.00
C GLY A 155 7.96 -5.02 -2.07
N GLY A 156 8.59 -5.05 -0.90
CA GLY A 156 8.33 -6.12 0.07
C GLY A 156 9.52 -6.60 0.92
N ASP A 157 9.39 -7.83 1.43
CA ASP A 157 10.30 -8.53 2.35
C ASP A 157 11.73 -8.77 1.80
N GLY A 158 12.00 -8.42 0.52
CA GLY A 158 13.35 -8.37 -0.04
C GLY A 158 14.14 -7.10 0.30
N SER A 159 13.53 -6.16 1.03
CA SER A 159 14.12 -4.87 1.42
C SER A 159 13.91 -4.61 2.91
N SER A 160 14.75 -3.76 3.50
CA SER A 160 14.61 -3.32 4.90
C SER A 160 13.17 -2.87 5.20
N ARG A 161 12.68 -3.24 6.40
CA ARG A 161 11.43 -2.70 6.95
C ARG A 161 11.59 -1.27 7.46
N ALA A 162 12.76 -0.98 8.03
CA ALA A 162 13.17 0.36 8.41
C ALA A 162 13.39 1.23 7.17
N TYR A 163 13.28 2.55 7.33
CA TYR A 163 13.47 3.52 6.27
C TYR A 163 12.47 3.35 5.12
N PHE A 164 11.27 2.82 5.39
CA PHE A 164 10.24 2.68 4.39
C PHE A 164 9.68 4.06 4.02
N ASN A 165 9.81 4.42 2.75
CA ASN A 165 9.21 5.64 2.20
C ASN A 165 7.88 5.29 1.52
N LEU A 166 6.78 5.69 2.14
CA LEU A 166 5.44 5.41 1.63
C LEU A 166 5.12 6.22 0.36
N ALA A 167 5.62 7.45 0.25
CA ALA A 167 5.43 8.26 -0.96
C ALA A 167 6.13 7.63 -2.16
N ASP A 168 7.40 7.21 -2.02
CA ASP A 168 8.11 6.50 -3.09
C ASP A 168 7.43 5.17 -3.45
N PHE A 169 6.89 4.46 -2.44
CA PHE A 169 6.14 3.23 -2.67
C PHE A 169 4.85 3.49 -3.46
N MET A 170 4.13 4.58 -3.15
CA MET A 170 2.94 5.00 -3.88
C MET A 170 3.27 5.40 -5.32
N GLU A 171 4.29 6.22 -5.51
CA GLU A 171 4.77 6.65 -6.83
C GLU A 171 5.15 5.46 -7.71
N LYS A 172 6.01 4.58 -7.18
CA LYS A 172 6.49 3.39 -7.90
C LYS A 172 5.39 2.43 -8.33
N ASN A 173 4.29 2.38 -7.59
CA ASN A 173 3.20 1.43 -7.81
C ASN A 173 1.93 2.06 -8.38
N ASN A 174 1.99 3.36 -8.73
CA ASN A 174 0.86 4.16 -9.18
C ASN A 174 -0.34 4.12 -8.22
N LEU A 175 -0.06 4.16 -6.91
CA LEU A 175 -1.09 4.25 -5.88
C LEU A 175 -1.41 5.72 -5.63
N CYS A 176 -2.70 6.03 -5.60
CA CYS A 176 -3.23 7.35 -5.30
C CYS A 176 -3.38 7.55 -3.78
N THR A 177 -4.07 8.61 -3.37
CA THR A 177 -4.53 8.79 -1.98
C THR A 177 -5.28 7.54 -1.49
N PRO A 178 -5.07 7.10 -0.23
CA PRO A 178 -5.78 5.93 0.29
C PRO A 178 -7.29 6.16 0.35
N GLU A 179 -8.06 5.11 0.05
CA GLU A 179 -9.53 5.09 0.08
C GLU A 179 -10.06 4.97 1.51
N ALA A 180 -9.28 4.33 2.39
CA ALA A 180 -9.64 4.11 3.78
C ALA A 180 -8.40 4.05 4.68
N GLY A 181 -8.61 4.29 5.97
CA GLY A 181 -7.56 4.27 6.98
C GLY A 181 -8.04 3.75 8.33
N PHE A 182 -7.09 3.27 9.11
CA PHE A 182 -7.28 2.95 10.53
C PHE A 182 -5.98 3.23 11.29
N GLN A 183 -6.06 3.60 12.56
CA GLN A 183 -4.91 3.78 13.42
C GLN A 183 -5.20 3.13 14.77
N PHE A 184 -4.20 2.51 15.38
CA PHE A 184 -4.21 2.26 16.82
C PHE A 184 -2.89 2.71 17.43
N LYS A 185 -2.87 2.81 18.76
CA LYS A 185 -1.68 3.12 19.54
C LYS A 185 -1.36 1.97 20.48
N THR A 186 -0.10 1.65 20.68
CA THR A 186 0.29 0.71 21.74
C THR A 186 1.66 1.06 22.30
N GLU A 187 1.99 0.48 23.46
CA GLU A 187 3.26 0.69 24.15
C GLU A 187 3.74 -0.60 24.81
N THR A 188 5.05 -0.69 24.98
CA THR A 188 5.63 -1.66 25.91
C THR A 188 5.70 -1.01 27.28
N LEU A 189 5.03 -1.60 28.28
CA LEU A 189 5.09 -1.11 29.65
C LEU A 189 6.50 -1.24 30.22
N ASN A 190 6.94 -0.24 30.99
CA ASN A 190 8.15 -0.37 31.81
C ASN A 190 7.88 -1.43 32.88
N LYS A 191 8.67 -2.51 32.86
CA LYS A 191 8.65 -3.51 33.93
C LYS A 191 9.42 -3.04 35.15
#